data_AF-A0A0D3K104-F1
#
_entry.id   AF-A0A0D3K104-F1
#
_cell.length_a   1.000
_cell.length_b   1.000
_cell.length_c   1.000
_cell.angle_alpha   90.00
_cell.angle_beta   90.00
_cell.angle_gamma   90.00
#
_symmetry.space_group_name_H-M   'P 1'
#
loop_
_entity.id
_entity.type
_entity.pdbx_description
1 polymer ?
#
loop_
_entity_poly.entity_id
_entity_poly.type
_entity_poly.pdbx_seq_one_letter_code
_entity_poly.pdbx_strand_id
1 'polypeptide(L)'
;MGNLVSSKQESPPPLPRVISSSRWELRARPNGLVSVDDFALQEQIEIDTELDEGEALVQVEMLSVDAFLRTMLDEKAYHGAISLGDTLPALGYGRVIASASPKAKLGACTVAKLSAEQAAMLMPMISLPGVPPTAFLGILGITSGITAWVGVHAVARPPRRGETALVSGATGATGSVAAQLAKVA
;
A
#
# COMPACT_ATOMS: atom_id res chain seq x y z
N MET A 1 -38.36 13.48 28.54
CA MET A 1 -37.36 12.79 27.69
C MET A 1 -37.39 13.46 26.33
N GLY A 2 -36.37 14.06 25.73
CA GLY A 2 -34.92 14.11 25.95
C GLY A 2 -34.36 14.46 24.56
N ASN A 3 -33.93 15.71 24.38
CA ASN A 3 -33.51 16.24 23.08
C ASN A 3 -32.32 15.45 22.52
N LEU A 4 -32.49 14.87 21.33
CA LEU A 4 -31.39 14.38 20.50
C LEU A 4 -30.61 15.59 19.99
N VAL A 5 -29.49 15.88 20.64
CA VAL A 5 -28.52 16.86 20.16
C VAL A 5 -27.98 16.33 18.84
N SER A 6 -28.40 16.95 17.73
CA SER A 6 -27.76 16.81 16.43
C SER A 6 -26.31 17.27 16.58
N SER A 7 -25.39 16.30 16.66
CA SER A 7 -23.96 16.58 16.61
C SER A 7 -23.67 17.14 15.21
N LYS A 8 -23.60 18.48 15.10
CA LYS A 8 -23.01 19.12 13.93
C LYS A 8 -21.60 18.57 13.80
N GLN A 9 -21.36 17.73 12.78
CA GLN A 9 -20.00 17.45 12.32
C GLN A 9 -19.46 18.78 11.82
N GLU A 10 -18.67 19.47 12.64
CA GLU A 10 -17.85 20.57 12.18
C GLU A 10 -16.92 20.03 11.10
N SER A 11 -16.95 20.67 9.93
CA SER A 11 -15.99 20.39 8.86
C SER A 11 -14.59 20.62 9.41
N PRO A 12 -13.63 19.69 9.18
CA PRO A 12 -12.27 19.89 9.64
C PRO A 12 -11.72 21.22 9.12
N PRO A 13 -10.85 21.89 9.89
CA PRO A 13 -10.23 23.14 9.43
C PRO A 13 -9.52 22.91 8.09
N PRO A 14 -9.49 23.92 7.21
CA PRO A 14 -8.79 23.81 5.93
C PRO A 14 -7.32 23.48 6.19
N LEU A 15 -6.76 22.58 5.39
CA LEU A 15 -5.35 22.24 5.48
C LEU A 15 -4.48 23.48 5.23
N PRO A 16 -3.33 23.61 5.95
CA PRO A 16 -2.36 24.64 5.64
C PRO A 16 -1.77 24.40 4.25
N ARG A 17 -1.31 25.48 3.59
CA ARG A 17 -0.70 25.40 2.24
C ARG A 17 0.47 24.43 2.16
N VAL A 18 1.23 24.33 3.25
CA VAL A 18 2.35 23.41 3.40
C VAL A 18 2.13 22.58 4.65
N ILE A 19 2.31 21.26 4.55
CA ILE A 19 2.36 20.35 5.69
C ILE A 19 3.78 19.81 5.88
N SER A 20 4.10 19.47 7.12
CA SER A 20 5.34 18.75 7.44
C SER A 20 5.10 17.25 7.41
N SER A 21 6.01 16.51 6.79
CA SER A 21 5.97 15.06 6.60
C SER A 21 7.34 14.44 6.88
N SER A 22 7.38 13.11 6.95
CA SER A 22 8.61 12.33 7.08
C SER A 22 8.58 11.16 6.11
N ARG A 23 9.75 10.73 5.63
CA ARG A 23 9.87 9.60 4.71
C ARG A 23 11.13 8.78 4.95
N TRP A 24 11.06 7.49 4.63
CA TRP A 24 12.20 6.59 4.62
C TRP A 24 12.78 6.48 3.22
N GLU A 25 14.08 6.70 3.12
CA GLU A 25 14.84 6.64 1.88
C GLU A 25 15.86 5.52 1.90
N LEU A 26 16.23 5.05 0.70
CA LEU A 26 17.36 4.14 0.55
C LEU A 26 18.68 4.91 0.65
N ARG A 27 19.40 4.75 1.76
CA ARG A 27 20.68 5.41 2.00
C ARG A 27 21.86 4.65 1.40
N ALA A 28 21.84 3.33 1.53
CA ALA A 28 22.93 2.46 1.07
C ALA A 28 22.38 1.14 0.51
N ARG A 29 23.18 0.47 -0.32
CA ARG A 29 22.86 -0.84 -0.86
C ARG A 29 23.23 -1.92 0.17
N PRO A 30 22.29 -2.82 0.54
CA PRO A 30 22.61 -3.92 1.43
C PRO A 30 23.69 -4.82 0.84
N ASN A 31 24.73 -5.13 1.62
CA ASN A 31 25.69 -6.19 1.30
C ASN A 31 25.28 -7.48 2.04
N GLY A 32 24.42 -8.28 1.41
CA GLY A 32 23.85 -9.49 2.00
C GLY A 32 22.47 -9.24 2.61
N LEU A 33 22.36 -9.42 3.93
CA LEU A 33 21.13 -9.12 4.67
C LEU A 33 20.92 -7.62 4.80
N VAL A 34 19.65 -7.21 4.82
CA VAL A 34 19.26 -5.81 5.01
C VAL A 34 19.54 -5.38 6.45
N SER A 35 20.17 -4.22 6.61
CA SER A 35 20.37 -3.53 7.88
C SER A 35 19.49 -2.28 7.97
N VAL A 36 19.23 -1.81 9.18
CA VAL A 36 18.59 -0.50 9.41
C VAL A 36 19.45 0.64 8.84
N ASP A 37 20.78 0.48 8.84
CA ASP A 37 21.73 1.47 8.32
C ASP A 37 21.65 1.65 6.79
N ASP A 38 21.01 0.72 6.09
CA ASP A 38 20.73 0.85 4.65
C ASP A 38 19.70 1.94 4.36
N PHE A 39 19.00 2.43 5.39
CA PHE A 39 17.93 3.42 5.26
C PHE A 39 18.23 4.69 6.05
N ALA A 40 17.56 5.77 5.67
CA ALA A 40 17.55 7.03 6.40
C ALA A 40 16.11 7.53 6.57
N LEU A 41 15.78 8.00 7.76
CA LEU A 41 14.56 8.78 7.99
C LEU A 41 14.89 10.25 7.69
N GLN A 42 14.18 10.82 6.73
CA GLN A 42 14.12 12.27 6.54
C GLN A 42 12.89 12.77 7.27
N GLU A 43 13.10 13.70 8.20
CA GLU A 43 12.02 14.39 8.92
C GLU A 43 11.84 15.80 8.37
N GLN A 44 10.69 16.39 8.65
CA GLN A 44 10.39 17.79 8.33
C GLN A 44 10.41 18.14 6.84
N ILE A 45 10.01 17.20 5.99
CA ILE A 45 9.80 17.46 4.57
C ILE A 45 8.54 18.29 4.39
N GLU A 46 8.67 19.41 3.70
CA GLU A 46 7.55 20.26 3.33
C GLU A 46 6.84 19.69 2.10
N ILE A 47 5.54 19.46 2.22
CA ILE A 47 4.67 19.04 1.11
C ILE A 47 3.68 20.16 0.84
N ASP A 48 3.67 20.64 -0.41
CA ASP A 48 2.63 21.55 -0.89
C ASP A 48 1.29 20.81 -0.98
N THR A 49 0.23 21.46 -0.53
CA THR A 49 -1.13 20.94 -0.55
C THR A 49 -1.93 21.43 -1.76
N GLU A 50 -1.34 22.23 -2.64
CA GLU A 50 -1.88 22.51 -3.96
C GLU A 50 -1.95 21.21 -4.78
N LEU A 51 -3.13 20.95 -5.36
CA LEU A 51 -3.46 19.70 -6.04
C LEU A 51 -3.80 19.98 -7.50
N ASP A 52 -3.25 19.18 -8.40
CA ASP A 52 -3.71 19.17 -9.79
C ASP A 52 -5.06 18.44 -9.94
N GLU A 53 -5.74 18.66 -11.07
CA GLU A 53 -7.00 17.98 -11.36
C GLU A 53 -6.84 16.45 -11.28
N GLY A 54 -7.65 15.82 -10.44
CA GLY A 54 -7.63 14.36 -10.26
C GLY A 54 -6.69 13.86 -9.16
N GLU A 55 -5.92 14.73 -8.52
CA GLU A 55 -5.04 14.39 -7.40
C GLU A 55 -5.74 14.43 -6.04
N ALA A 56 -5.17 13.70 -5.09
CA ALA A 56 -5.53 13.73 -3.70
C ALA A 56 -4.30 13.54 -2.81
N LEU A 57 -4.25 14.27 -1.70
CA LEU A 57 -3.25 14.10 -0.66
C LEU A 57 -3.77 13.13 0.39
N VAL A 58 -2.97 12.11 0.70
CA VAL A 58 -3.34 11.03 1.61
C VAL A 58 -2.41 11.02 2.81
N GLN A 59 -2.96 11.07 4.02
CA GLN A 59 -2.26 10.73 5.24
C GLN A 59 -2.11 9.21 5.31
N VAL A 60 -0.88 8.73 5.28
CA VAL A 60 -0.56 7.31 5.34
C VAL A 60 -0.77 6.79 6.76
N GLU A 61 -1.58 5.75 6.90
CA GLU A 61 -1.87 5.10 8.19
C GLU A 61 -1.21 3.72 8.28
N MET A 62 -1.07 3.01 7.16
CA MET A 62 -0.44 1.68 7.10
C MET A 62 0.31 1.49 5.78
N LEU A 63 1.38 0.71 5.82
CA LEU A 63 2.16 0.29 4.66
C LEU A 63 2.22 -1.23 4.57
N SER A 64 2.16 -1.74 3.35
CA SER A 64 2.48 -3.12 3.04
C SER A 64 4.00 -3.29 2.95
N VAL A 65 4.51 -4.35 3.57
CA VAL A 65 5.92 -4.76 3.47
C VAL A 65 5.98 -6.00 2.61
N ASP A 66 6.24 -5.80 1.33
CA ASP A 66 6.23 -6.87 0.34
C ASP A 66 7.64 -7.34 -0.03
N ALA A 67 7.79 -8.63 -0.33
CA ALA A 67 9.08 -9.23 -0.66
C ALA A 67 9.77 -8.62 -1.89
N PHE A 68 9.01 -8.01 -2.81
CA PHE A 68 9.56 -7.31 -3.99
C PHE A 68 10.43 -6.11 -3.58
N LEU A 69 10.18 -5.51 -2.41
CA LEU A 69 10.99 -4.40 -1.93
C LEU A 69 12.45 -4.82 -1.81
N ARG A 70 12.71 -6.04 -1.31
CA ARG A 70 14.06 -6.58 -1.17
C ARG A 70 14.81 -6.65 -2.49
N THR A 71 14.16 -7.05 -3.58
CA THR A 71 14.83 -7.16 -4.87
C THR A 71 15.15 -5.78 -5.44
N MET A 72 14.30 -4.77 -5.23
CA MET A 72 14.56 -3.41 -5.70
C MET A 72 15.65 -2.65 -4.90
N LEU A 73 16.08 -3.17 -3.75
CA LEU A 73 17.26 -2.67 -3.06
C LEU A 73 18.55 -3.00 -3.83
N ASP A 74 18.52 -3.99 -4.72
CA ASP A 74 19.65 -4.35 -5.59
C ASP A 74 19.56 -3.59 -6.93
N GLU A 75 20.65 -2.91 -7.30
CA GLU A 75 20.74 -2.15 -8.56
C GLU A 75 20.62 -3.05 -9.81
N LYS A 76 20.89 -4.36 -9.67
CA LYS A 76 20.86 -5.34 -10.77
C LYS A 76 19.48 -5.96 -10.97
N ALA A 77 18.47 -5.50 -10.24
CA ALA A 77 17.11 -6.01 -10.37
C ALA A 77 16.56 -5.79 -11.79
N TYR A 78 16.11 -6.87 -12.43
CA TYR A 78 15.60 -6.83 -13.81
C TYR A 78 14.32 -6.00 -13.98
N HIS A 79 13.57 -5.79 -12.90
CA HIS A 79 12.32 -5.05 -12.88
C HIS A 79 12.49 -3.61 -12.35
N GLY A 80 13.71 -3.10 -12.33
CA GLY A 80 14.05 -1.79 -11.79
C GLY A 80 14.43 -1.80 -10.31
N ALA A 81 15.19 -0.80 -9.91
CA ALA A 81 15.75 -0.62 -8.57
C ALA A 81 15.43 0.79 -8.04
N ILE A 82 15.33 0.92 -6.72
CA ILE A 82 15.16 2.21 -6.04
C ILE A 82 16.49 2.94 -6.08
N SER A 83 16.57 4.22 -6.48
CA SER A 83 17.85 4.95 -6.46
C SER A 83 18.28 5.26 -5.02
N LEU A 84 19.57 5.52 -4.79
CA LEU A 84 20.01 6.03 -3.50
C LEU A 84 19.43 7.44 -3.28
N GLY A 85 18.88 7.70 -2.11
CA GLY A 85 18.16 8.92 -1.75
C GLY A 85 16.66 8.90 -2.11
N ASP A 86 16.18 7.89 -2.85
CA ASP A 86 14.75 7.80 -3.19
C ASP A 86 13.95 7.18 -2.04
N THR A 87 12.70 7.61 -1.90
CA THR A 87 11.72 7.04 -0.97
C THR A 87 11.44 5.57 -1.30
N LEU A 88 11.35 4.72 -0.27
CA LEU A 88 11.01 3.32 -0.48
C LEU A 88 9.57 3.19 -1.00
N PRO A 89 9.33 2.57 -2.15
CA PRO A 89 7.99 2.36 -2.68
C PRO A 89 7.27 1.27 -1.88
N ALA A 90 5.99 1.53 -1.60
CA ALA A 90 5.13 0.62 -0.88
C ALA A 90 3.69 0.83 -1.34
N LEU A 91 2.90 -0.24 -1.30
CA LEU A 91 1.45 -0.08 -1.21
C LEU A 91 1.10 0.36 0.19
N GLY A 92 0.08 1.19 0.33
CA GLY A 92 -0.35 1.63 1.65
C GLY A 92 -1.83 1.97 1.68
N TYR A 93 -2.31 2.08 2.91
CA TYR A 93 -3.65 2.48 3.26
C TYR A 93 -3.59 3.79 4.04
N GLY A 94 -4.53 4.69 3.75
CA GLY A 94 -4.56 5.98 4.41
C GLY A 94 -5.87 6.72 4.21
N ARG A 95 -5.91 7.94 4.74
CA ARG A 95 -7.06 8.84 4.70
C ARG A 95 -6.77 10.03 3.80
N VAL A 96 -7.70 10.33 2.92
CA VAL A 96 -7.65 11.52 2.07
C VAL A 96 -7.78 12.75 2.97
N ILE A 97 -6.74 13.60 2.99
CA ILE A 97 -6.71 14.85 3.76
C ILE A 97 -6.90 16.08 2.85
N ALA A 98 -6.60 15.99 1.56
CA ALA A 98 -6.95 16.99 0.54
C ALA A 98 -7.37 16.28 -0.75
N SER A 99 -8.26 16.87 -1.55
CA SER A 99 -8.62 16.28 -2.85
C SER A 99 -9.09 17.30 -3.88
N ALA A 100 -8.58 17.17 -5.10
CA ALA A 100 -9.07 17.75 -6.33
C ALA A 100 -9.62 16.66 -7.28
N SER A 101 -9.92 15.48 -6.72
CA SER A 101 -10.37 14.30 -7.46
C SER A 101 -11.81 13.91 -7.09
N PRO A 102 -12.73 13.76 -8.07
CA PRO A 102 -14.08 13.25 -7.77
C PRO A 102 -14.06 11.78 -7.30
N LYS A 103 -12.94 11.07 -7.52
CA LYS A 103 -12.75 9.66 -7.14
C LYS A 103 -12.23 9.49 -5.70
N ALA A 104 -11.65 10.52 -5.09
CA ALA A 104 -11.24 10.53 -3.69
C ALA A 104 -11.94 11.65 -2.94
N LYS A 105 -12.92 11.32 -2.12
CA LYS A 105 -13.56 12.34 -1.28
C LYS A 105 -12.68 12.62 -0.06
N LEU A 106 -12.64 13.88 0.37
CA LEU A 106 -12.04 14.28 1.64
C LEU A 106 -12.55 13.38 2.78
N GLY A 107 -11.63 12.89 3.61
CA GLY A 107 -11.92 11.99 4.74
C GLY A 107 -12.13 10.53 4.38
N ALA A 108 -12.24 10.18 3.09
CA ALA A 108 -12.37 8.79 2.66
C ALA A 108 -11.07 8.02 2.87
N CYS A 109 -11.20 6.73 3.18
CA CYS A 109 -10.07 5.82 3.24
C CYS A 109 -9.76 5.27 1.84
N THR A 110 -8.48 5.12 1.52
CA THR A 110 -8.04 4.63 0.20
C THR A 110 -6.81 3.75 0.33
N VAL A 111 -6.57 2.93 -0.69
CA VAL A 111 -5.31 2.20 -0.88
C VAL A 111 -4.65 2.72 -2.14
N ALA A 112 -3.33 2.89 -2.09
CA ALA A 112 -2.56 3.41 -3.21
C ALA A 112 -1.09 3.02 -3.07
N LYS A 113 -0.29 3.33 -4.09
CA LYS A 113 1.18 3.28 -3.97
C LYS A 113 1.64 4.50 -3.16
N LEU A 114 1.57 4.41 -1.83
CA LEU A 114 1.81 5.52 -0.91
C LEU A 114 3.30 5.78 -0.63
N SER A 115 4.20 4.84 -0.96
CA SER A 115 5.62 4.91 -0.55
C SER A 115 5.80 5.01 0.98
N ALA A 116 7.03 4.89 1.47
CA ALA A 116 7.33 4.90 2.90
C ALA A 116 7.39 6.33 3.45
N GLU A 117 6.29 7.06 3.36
CA GLU A 117 6.15 8.45 3.81
C GLU A 117 4.87 8.66 4.62
N GLN A 118 4.79 9.75 5.38
CA GLN A 118 3.62 10.06 6.23
C GLN A 118 2.46 10.67 5.45
N ALA A 119 2.75 11.42 4.38
CA ALA A 119 1.75 11.96 3.48
C ALA A 119 2.23 11.88 2.02
N ALA A 120 1.33 11.48 1.12
CA ALA A 120 1.65 11.17 -0.27
C ALA A 120 0.60 11.73 -1.23
N MET A 121 1.06 12.27 -2.37
CA MET A 121 0.20 12.80 -3.44
C MET A 121 -0.14 11.73 -4.46
N LEU A 122 -1.42 11.54 -4.77
CA LEU A 122 -1.84 10.37 -5.54
C LEU A 122 -3.11 10.51 -6.38
N MET A 123 -3.19 9.60 -7.35
CA MET A 123 -4.44 9.16 -7.94
C MET A 123 -5.01 7.97 -7.14
N PRO A 124 -6.27 8.03 -6.65
CA PRO A 124 -6.85 6.98 -5.81
C PRO A 124 -7.04 5.66 -6.59
N MET A 125 -6.75 4.52 -5.95
CA MET A 125 -7.11 3.21 -6.53
C MET A 125 -8.57 2.81 -6.22
N ILE A 126 -8.98 1.70 -6.83
CA ILE A 126 -10.31 1.11 -6.78
C ILE A 126 -10.77 0.92 -5.32
N SER A 127 -12.02 1.29 -5.05
CA SER A 127 -12.75 0.96 -3.83
C SER A 127 -13.95 0.09 -4.18
N LEU A 128 -14.27 -0.88 -3.33
CA LEU A 128 -15.42 -1.76 -3.47
C LEU A 128 -16.39 -1.55 -2.30
N PRO A 129 -17.69 -1.30 -2.57
CA PRO A 129 -18.69 -1.17 -1.52
C PRO A 129 -18.75 -2.41 -0.61
N GLY A 130 -18.77 -2.19 0.72
CA GLY A 130 -18.84 -3.27 1.71
C GLY A 130 -17.51 -3.98 1.99
N VAL A 131 -16.42 -3.58 1.33
CA VAL A 131 -15.09 -4.17 1.52
C VAL A 131 -14.21 -3.21 2.33
N PRO A 132 -13.60 -3.66 3.44
CA PRO A 132 -12.62 -2.85 4.17
C PRO A 132 -11.45 -2.50 3.24
N PRO A 133 -11.01 -1.23 3.13
CA PRO A 133 -9.99 -0.90 2.14
C PRO A 133 -8.64 -1.58 2.41
N THR A 134 -8.33 -1.94 3.66
CA THR A 134 -7.14 -2.74 4.01
C THR A 134 -7.12 -4.11 3.32
N ALA A 135 -8.25 -4.65 2.86
CA ALA A 135 -8.29 -5.88 2.06
C ALA A 135 -7.47 -5.76 0.75
N PHE A 136 -7.34 -4.55 0.20
CA PHE A 136 -6.54 -4.27 -0.99
C PHE A 136 -5.02 -4.23 -0.71
N LEU A 137 -4.59 -4.26 0.54
CA LEU A 137 -3.19 -4.54 0.90
C LEU A 137 -2.91 -6.06 0.98
N GLY A 138 -3.96 -6.89 1.04
CA GLY A 138 -3.84 -8.33 1.22
C GLY A 138 -4.61 -9.12 0.15
N ILE A 139 -5.69 -9.78 0.56
CA ILE A 139 -6.42 -10.76 -0.26
C ILE A 139 -7.05 -10.19 -1.54
N LEU A 140 -7.30 -8.89 -1.63
CA LEU A 140 -7.72 -8.21 -2.86
C LEU A 140 -6.59 -7.41 -3.52
N GLY A 141 -5.42 -7.40 -2.88
CA GLY A 141 -4.23 -6.71 -3.36
C GLY A 141 -3.45 -7.51 -4.40
N ILE A 142 -2.60 -6.79 -5.12
CA ILE A 142 -1.79 -7.37 -6.20
C ILE A 142 -0.79 -8.40 -5.67
N THR A 143 -0.04 -8.09 -4.60
CA THR A 143 1.10 -8.89 -4.13
C THR A 143 0.71 -10.20 -3.44
N SER A 144 -0.53 -10.27 -2.93
CA SER A 144 -1.00 -11.42 -2.17
C SER A 144 -2.10 -12.15 -2.91
N GLY A 145 -3.32 -11.60 -2.94
CA GLY A 145 -4.49 -12.29 -3.49
C GLY A 145 -4.41 -12.54 -4.98
N ILE A 146 -4.17 -11.49 -5.78
CA ILE A 146 -4.11 -11.61 -7.24
C ILE A 146 -2.94 -12.50 -7.66
N THR A 147 -1.75 -12.32 -7.06
CA THR A 147 -0.60 -13.21 -7.30
C THR A 147 -0.93 -14.67 -6.99
N ALA A 148 -1.56 -14.96 -5.85
CA ALA A 148 -1.95 -16.32 -5.49
C ALA A 148 -2.96 -16.91 -6.48
N TRP A 149 -3.98 -16.13 -6.86
CA TRP A 149 -5.02 -16.55 -7.78
C TRP A 149 -4.46 -16.89 -9.16
N VAL A 150 -3.64 -16.00 -9.74
CA VAL A 150 -2.98 -16.23 -11.03
C VAL A 150 -2.05 -17.44 -10.96
N GLY A 151 -1.26 -17.54 -9.88
CA GLY A 151 -0.34 -18.65 -9.66
C GLY A 151 -1.04 -20.01 -9.66
N VAL A 152 -2.16 -20.12 -8.93
CA VAL A 152 -2.92 -21.38 -8.84
C VAL A 152 -3.72 -21.66 -10.11
N HIS A 153 -4.50 -20.69 -10.60
CA HIS A 153 -5.47 -20.95 -11.67
C HIS A 153 -4.89 -20.89 -13.07
N ALA A 154 -3.93 -19.99 -13.33
CA ALA A 154 -3.40 -19.77 -14.67
C ALA A 154 -2.04 -20.44 -14.90
N VAL A 155 -1.15 -20.41 -13.90
CA VAL A 155 0.25 -20.88 -14.05
C VAL A 155 0.39 -22.36 -13.70
N ALA A 156 0.13 -22.73 -12.44
CA ALA A 156 0.24 -24.12 -11.97
C ALA A 156 -0.89 -25.02 -12.47
N ARG A 157 -2.04 -24.39 -12.78
CA ARG A 157 -3.36 -25.01 -12.96
C ARG A 157 -3.86 -25.66 -11.66
N PRO A 158 -5.17 -25.59 -11.38
CA PRO A 158 -5.75 -26.24 -10.21
C PRO A 158 -5.38 -27.74 -10.11
N PRO A 159 -5.01 -28.23 -8.93
CA PRO A 159 -4.81 -29.67 -8.73
C PRO A 159 -6.14 -30.39 -8.94
N ARG A 160 -6.11 -31.56 -9.58
CA ARG A 160 -7.29 -32.42 -9.68
C ARG A 160 -7.52 -33.15 -8.36
N ARG A 161 -8.73 -33.66 -8.18
CA ARG A 161 -9.06 -34.52 -7.03
C ARG A 161 -8.08 -35.71 -6.94
N GLY A 162 -7.40 -35.82 -5.80
CA GLY A 162 -6.42 -36.87 -5.53
C GLY A 162 -4.97 -36.50 -5.87
N GLU A 163 -4.73 -35.35 -6.50
CA GLU A 163 -3.38 -34.83 -6.72
C GLU A 163 -2.86 -34.10 -5.47
N THR A 164 -1.54 -33.96 -5.39
CA THR A 164 -0.86 -33.27 -4.28
C THR A 164 -0.36 -31.92 -4.74
N ALA A 165 -0.74 -30.86 -4.02
CA ALA A 165 -0.18 -29.52 -4.19
C ALA A 165 0.84 -29.23 -3.09
N LEU A 166 2.01 -28.69 -3.48
CA LEU A 166 3.03 -28.20 -2.56
C LEU A 166 3.10 -26.68 -2.63
N VAL A 167 2.96 -26.01 -1.49
CA VAL A 167 3.08 -24.55 -1.37
C VAL A 167 4.21 -24.24 -0.40
N SER A 168 5.31 -23.68 -0.89
CA SER A 168 6.36 -23.12 -0.04
C SER A 168 5.92 -21.77 0.54
N GLY A 169 6.44 -21.41 1.72
CA GLY A 169 6.06 -20.16 2.39
C GLY A 169 4.55 -20.05 2.69
N ALA A 170 3.88 -21.19 2.92
CA ALA A 170 2.42 -21.28 3.04
C ALA A 170 1.81 -20.45 4.20
N THR A 171 2.62 -20.00 5.15
CA THR A 171 2.19 -19.11 6.24
C THR A 171 2.24 -17.63 5.87
N GLY A 172 2.86 -17.28 4.73
CA GLY A 172 2.94 -15.91 4.22
C GLY A 172 1.64 -15.44 3.55
N ALA A 173 1.56 -14.15 3.23
CA ALA A 173 0.34 -13.55 2.68
C ALA A 173 -0.11 -14.21 1.37
N THR A 174 0.78 -14.33 0.37
CA THR A 174 0.48 -15.04 -0.89
C THR A 174 0.30 -16.54 -0.69
N GLY A 175 1.20 -17.18 0.07
CA GLY A 175 1.21 -18.64 0.25
C GLY A 175 -0.04 -19.17 0.95
N SER A 176 -0.54 -18.45 1.96
CA SER A 176 -1.74 -18.84 2.71
C SER A 176 -3.00 -18.77 1.85
N VAL A 177 -3.09 -17.80 0.94
CA VAL A 177 -4.17 -17.71 -0.04
C VAL A 177 -4.03 -18.83 -1.09
N ALA A 178 -2.83 -19.06 -1.61
CA ALA A 178 -2.58 -20.11 -2.60
C ALA A 178 -2.92 -21.51 -2.07
N ALA A 179 -2.58 -21.81 -0.80
CA ALA A 179 -2.92 -23.08 -0.16
C ALA A 179 -4.44 -23.28 -0.03
N GLN A 180 -5.18 -22.22 0.33
CA GLN A 180 -6.64 -22.28 0.38
C GLN A 180 -7.26 -22.48 -1.00
N LEU A 181 -6.79 -21.73 -2.00
CA LEU A 181 -7.24 -21.87 -3.38
C LEU A 181 -6.98 -23.28 -3.91
N ALA A 182 -5.78 -23.82 -3.73
CA ALA A 182 -5.44 -25.18 -4.16
C ALA A 182 -6.31 -26.25 -3.47
N LYS A 183 -6.76 -26.01 -2.24
CA LYS A 183 -7.61 -26.94 -1.49
C LYS A 183 -9.07 -26.95 -1.96
N VAL A 184 -9.58 -25.82 -2.44
CA VAL A 184 -10.99 -25.68 -2.88
C VAL A 184 -11.19 -25.89 -4.37
N ALA A 185 -10.10 -26.03 -5.13
CA ALA A 185 -10.12 -26.15 -6.58
C ALA A 185 -10.45 -27.57 -7.09
#